data_AF-A0A531LZI7-F1
#
_entry.id   AF-A0A531LZI7-F1
#
_cell.length_a   1.000
_cell.length_b   1.000
_cell.length_c   1.000
_cell.angle_alpha   90.00
_cell.angle_beta   90.00
_cell.angle_gamma   90.00
#
_symmetry.space_group_name_H-M   'P 1'
#
loop_
_entity.id
_entity.type
_entity.pdbx_description
1 polymer ?
#
loop_
_entity_poly.entity_id
_entity_poly.type
_entity_poly.pdbx_seq_one_letter_code
_entity_poly.pdbx_strand_id
1 'polypeptide(L)'
;LDVTMTLTNTGPVSLPFGFGLHPWFDRDPDVTLQFKAKRFYLEEPDGVSGDPIMLPPELDFAEGRPLPAGWRNNDYGGWGGEAIIRFPSRGVGLRITADQVFRHLMLYADPTKPFFCIEPQTNASGAFNRGRWDDPEEG
;
A
#
# COMPACT_ATOMS: atom_id res chain seq x y z
N LEU A 1 10.07 -13.13 -10.08
CA LEU A 1 10.64 -11.79 -10.27
C LEU A 1 10.93 -11.29 -8.89
N ASP A 2 12.18 -10.92 -8.62
CA ASP A 2 12.60 -10.41 -7.34
C ASP A 2 13.22 -9.03 -7.53
N VAL A 3 12.95 -8.12 -6.59
CA VAL A 3 13.47 -6.76 -6.59
C VAL A 3 14.11 -6.51 -5.24
N THR A 4 15.37 -6.11 -5.23
CA THR A 4 16.10 -5.75 -4.02
C THR A 4 16.47 -4.28 -4.07
N MET A 5 16.18 -3.56 -3.00
CA MET A 5 16.56 -2.16 -2.83
C MET A 5 17.59 -2.05 -1.69
N THR A 6 18.63 -1.25 -1.91
CA THR A 6 19.63 -0.95 -0.89
C THR A 6 19.81 0.55 -0.81
N LEU A 7 19.81 1.07 0.42
CA LEU A 7 19.99 2.47 0.70
C LEU A 7 21.19 2.65 1.62
N THR A 8 22.02 3.66 1.35
CA THR A 8 23.17 4.02 2.19
C THR A 8 23.21 5.53 2.34
N ASN A 9 23.14 6.00 3.58
CA ASN A 9 23.37 7.41 3.88
C ASN A 9 24.87 7.70 3.84
N THR A 10 25.30 8.52 2.88
CA THR A 10 26.70 8.97 2.75
C THR A 10 26.93 10.37 3.34
N GLY A 11 25.92 10.93 4.01
CA GLY A 11 25.96 12.23 4.64
C GLY A 11 26.63 12.19 6.03
N PRO A 12 27.04 13.37 6.55
CA PRO A 12 27.65 13.47 7.88
C PRO A 12 26.63 13.42 9.03
N VAL A 13 25.32 13.40 8.72
CA VAL A 13 24.23 13.42 9.71
C VAL A 13 23.26 12.28 9.45
N SER A 14 22.71 11.71 10.53
CA SER A 14 21.62 10.73 10.45
C SER A 14 20.35 11.39 9.90
N LEU A 15 19.68 10.70 8.98
CA LEU A 15 18.41 11.09 8.39
C LEU A 15 17.46 9.88 8.41
N PRO A 16 16.14 10.10 8.54
CA PRO A 16 15.17 9.04 8.37
C PRO A 16 15.01 8.73 6.88
N PHE A 17 14.85 7.46 6.52
CA PHE A 17 14.69 7.00 5.14
C PHE A 17 13.54 6.03 5.03
N GLY A 18 12.87 6.09 3.88
CA GLY A 18 11.83 5.16 3.49
C GLY A 18 11.88 4.92 1.99
N PHE A 19 11.38 3.78 1.55
CA PHE A 19 11.30 3.42 0.14
C PHE A 19 10.09 2.54 -0.13
N GLY A 20 9.78 2.40 -1.41
CA GLY A 20 8.68 1.59 -1.87
C GLY A 20 8.79 1.31 -3.36
N LEU A 21 7.85 0.53 -3.85
CA LEU A 21 7.68 0.23 -5.27
C LEU A 21 6.28 0.66 -5.68
N HIS A 22 6.14 1.19 -6.90
CA HIS A 22 4.85 1.61 -7.43
C HIS A 22 4.50 0.81 -8.69
N PRO A 23 4.24 -0.50 -8.59
CA PRO A 23 3.87 -1.33 -9.74
C PRO A 23 2.43 -1.03 -10.19
N TRP A 24 2.23 -1.06 -11.51
CA TRP A 24 0.96 -0.77 -12.17
C TRP A 24 0.38 -2.07 -12.71
N PHE A 25 -0.92 -2.28 -12.50
CA PHE A 25 -1.64 -3.47 -12.94
C PHE A 25 -2.87 -3.09 -13.76
N ASP A 26 -3.23 -3.92 -14.73
CA ASP A 26 -4.43 -3.72 -15.55
C ASP A 26 -5.71 -3.77 -14.70
N ARG A 27 -6.68 -2.90 -14.99
CA ARG A 27 -8.03 -2.96 -14.39
C ARG A 27 -8.95 -3.83 -15.24
N ASP A 28 -8.95 -5.14 -14.98
CA ASP A 28 -9.98 -6.01 -15.53
C ASP A 28 -11.30 -5.87 -14.76
N PRO A 29 -12.47 -6.02 -15.41
CA PRO A 29 -13.76 -5.88 -14.75
C PRO A 29 -13.99 -6.83 -13.56
N ASP A 30 -13.33 -7.99 -13.54
CA ASP A 30 -13.46 -9.03 -12.52
C ASP A 30 -12.20 -9.21 -11.66
N VAL A 31 -11.24 -8.28 -11.75
CA VAL A 31 -10.03 -8.34 -10.93
C VAL A 31 -10.39 -8.28 -9.45
N THR A 32 -9.75 -9.13 -8.64
CA THR A 32 -9.92 -9.15 -7.19
C THR A 32 -8.58 -8.97 -6.48
N LEU A 33 -8.63 -8.26 -5.35
CA LEU A 33 -7.51 -7.97 -4.47
C LEU A 33 -7.73 -8.63 -3.12
N GLN A 34 -6.65 -9.16 -2.55
CA GLN A 34 -6.65 -9.70 -1.21
C GLN A 34 -5.35 -9.34 -0.49
N PHE A 35 -5.45 -8.74 0.69
CA PHE A 35 -4.33 -8.46 1.57
C PHE A 35 -4.83 -8.22 3.00
N LYS A 36 -3.97 -8.40 3.99
CA LYS A 36 -4.29 -8.15 5.40
C LYS A 36 -3.65 -6.84 5.86
N ALA A 37 -4.43 -5.99 6.52
CA ALA A 37 -3.96 -4.75 7.14
C ALA A 37 -4.71 -4.50 8.45
N LYS A 38 -4.26 -3.53 9.25
CA LYS A 38 -4.86 -3.20 10.55
C LYS A 38 -5.40 -1.77 10.61
N ARG A 39 -4.77 -0.87 9.88
CA ARG A 39 -5.08 0.56 9.87
C ARG A 39 -5.37 1.03 8.46
N PHE A 40 -6.12 2.12 8.37
CA PHE A 40 -6.42 2.81 7.14
C PHE A 40 -6.10 4.29 7.35
N TYR A 41 -5.21 4.85 6.54
CA TYR A 41 -4.86 6.27 6.59
C TYR A 41 -5.83 7.06 5.72
N LEU A 42 -6.50 8.05 6.32
CA LEU A 42 -7.44 8.91 5.60
C LEU A 42 -6.72 9.71 4.51
N GLU A 43 -7.45 10.06 3.46
CA GLU A 43 -7.00 11.01 2.44
C GLU A 43 -7.67 12.34 2.72
N GLU A 44 -6.86 13.37 2.91
CA GLU A 44 -7.26 14.76 3.13
C GLU A 44 -7.22 15.54 1.81
N PRO A 45 -7.71 16.78 1.77
CA PRO A 45 -7.60 17.63 0.59
C PRO A 45 -6.18 17.64 0.00
N ASP A 46 -6.12 17.74 -1.32
CA ASP A 46 -4.88 17.70 -2.12
C ASP A 46 -4.12 16.36 -2.06
N GLY A 47 -4.76 15.28 -1.63
CA GLY A 47 -4.16 13.93 -1.59
C GLY A 47 -3.18 13.75 -0.43
N VAL A 48 -3.27 14.60 0.58
CA VAL A 48 -2.43 14.54 1.78
C VAL A 48 -2.91 13.39 2.67
N SER A 49 -1.98 12.69 3.31
CA SER A 49 -2.34 11.66 4.27
C SER A 49 -2.85 12.27 5.58
N GLY A 50 -4.09 11.94 5.95
CA GLY A 50 -4.74 12.26 7.22
C GLY A 50 -4.59 11.16 8.25
N ASP A 51 -5.26 11.31 9.39
CA ASP A 51 -5.06 10.41 10.53
C ASP A 51 -5.38 8.94 10.24
N PRO A 52 -4.65 7.99 10.84
CA PRO A 52 -4.99 6.59 10.75
C PRO A 52 -6.23 6.28 11.59
N ILE A 53 -7.14 5.49 11.00
CA ILE A 53 -8.26 4.87 11.71
C ILE A 53 -8.04 3.35 11.78
N MET A 54 -8.74 2.71 12.72
CA MET A 54 -8.87 1.25 12.68
C MET A 54 -9.53 0.84 11.38
N LEU A 55 -8.99 -0.18 10.71
CA LEU A 55 -9.50 -0.64 9.42
C LEU A 55 -10.97 -1.09 9.55
N PRO A 56 -11.93 -0.36 8.94
CA PRO A 56 -13.33 -0.73 9.04
C PRO A 56 -13.67 -1.83 8.01
N PRO A 57 -14.70 -2.67 8.27
CA PRO A 57 -14.98 -3.85 7.45
C PRO A 57 -15.18 -3.55 5.97
N GLU A 58 -15.74 -2.41 5.59
CA GLU A 58 -16.00 -2.02 4.20
C GLU A 58 -14.73 -1.69 3.41
N LEU A 59 -13.62 -1.39 4.07
CA LEU A 59 -12.32 -1.11 3.43
C LEU A 59 -11.36 -2.30 3.51
N ASP A 60 -11.75 -3.38 4.20
CA ASP A 60 -10.91 -4.55 4.45
C ASP A 60 -10.87 -5.52 3.26
N PHE A 61 -9.67 -5.88 2.80
CA PHE A 61 -9.45 -6.82 1.70
C PHE A 61 -9.02 -8.23 2.16
N ALA A 62 -9.05 -8.54 3.47
CA ALA A 62 -8.52 -9.81 4.01
C ALA A 62 -9.12 -11.07 3.38
N GLU A 63 -10.42 -11.04 3.07
CA GLU A 63 -11.16 -12.16 2.46
C GLU A 63 -11.24 -12.10 0.92
N GLY A 64 -10.57 -11.12 0.30
CA GLY A 64 -10.60 -10.92 -1.14
C GLY A 64 -11.84 -10.16 -1.61
N ARG A 65 -11.65 -9.10 -2.39
CA ARG A 65 -12.74 -8.25 -2.90
C ARG A 65 -12.43 -7.69 -4.29
N PRO A 66 -13.44 -7.30 -5.08
CA PRO A 66 -13.23 -6.48 -6.26
C PRO A 66 -12.52 -5.16 -5.93
N LEU A 67 -11.97 -4.50 -6.94
CA LEU A 67 -11.54 -3.11 -6.79
C LEU A 67 -12.70 -2.23 -6.29
N PRO A 68 -12.40 -1.17 -5.51
CA PRO A 68 -13.42 -0.23 -5.08
C PRO A 68 -14.10 0.40 -6.29
N ALA A 69 -15.43 0.56 -6.22
CA ALA A 69 -16.21 1.20 -7.27
C ALA A 69 -15.96 2.72 -7.35
N GLY A 70 -15.52 3.32 -6.25
CA GLY A 70 -15.13 4.73 -6.16
C GLY A 70 -13.62 4.93 -6.11
N TRP A 71 -13.23 6.20 -6.00
CA TRP A 71 -11.84 6.61 -5.82
C TRP A 71 -11.18 5.95 -4.61
N ARG A 72 -9.90 5.62 -4.75
CA ARG A 72 -9.03 5.14 -3.68
C ARG A 72 -7.62 5.65 -3.91
N ASN A 73 -7.04 6.23 -2.87
CA ASN A 73 -5.65 6.67 -2.84
C ASN A 73 -5.21 6.70 -1.37
N ASN A 74 -5.06 5.51 -0.78
CA ASN A 74 -4.90 5.37 0.67
C ASN A 74 -3.90 4.29 1.07
N ASP A 75 -3.20 4.57 2.15
CA ASP A 75 -2.25 3.68 2.80
C ASP A 75 -2.96 2.75 3.80
N TYR A 76 -2.65 1.47 3.68
CA TYR A 76 -3.05 0.41 4.59
C TYR A 76 -1.88 0.02 5.50
N GLY A 77 -1.93 0.49 6.75
CA GLY A 77 -0.90 0.25 7.76
C GLY A 77 -1.03 -1.09 8.48
N GLY A 78 0.09 -1.60 8.98
CA GLY A 78 0.17 -2.94 9.57
C GLY A 78 -0.08 -4.04 8.56
N TRP A 79 0.28 -3.78 7.29
CA TRP A 79 0.16 -4.73 6.19
C TRP A 79 0.98 -6.00 6.49
N GLY A 80 0.40 -7.15 6.20
CA GLY A 80 0.98 -8.46 6.50
C GLY A 80 2.13 -8.89 5.59
N GLY A 81 2.62 -8.03 4.71
CA GLY A 81 3.71 -8.33 3.76
C GLY A 81 3.31 -9.21 2.58
N GLU A 82 2.02 -9.52 2.41
CA GLU A 82 1.50 -10.26 1.26
C GLU A 82 0.26 -9.58 0.65
N ALA A 83 0.23 -9.50 -0.67
CA ALA A 83 -0.94 -9.13 -1.45
C ALA A 83 -1.14 -10.11 -2.62
N ILE A 84 -2.39 -10.46 -2.88
CA ILE A 84 -2.78 -11.35 -3.97
C ILE A 84 -3.70 -10.58 -4.91
N ILE A 85 -3.37 -10.60 -6.19
CA ILE A 85 -4.18 -10.06 -7.28
C ILE A 85 -4.62 -11.23 -8.14
N ARG A 86 -5.92 -11.36 -8.41
CA ARG A 86 -6.45 -12.40 -9.30
C ARG A 86 -7.17 -11.75 -10.46
N PHE A 87 -6.93 -12.29 -11.66
CA PHE A 87 -7.60 -11.94 -12.90
C PHE A 87 -8.41 -13.16 -13.37
N PRO A 88 -9.62 -13.39 -12.83
CA PRO A 88 -10.36 -14.64 -13.03
C PRO A 88 -10.62 -14.94 -14.52
N SER A 89 -11.05 -13.95 -15.30
CA SER A 89 -11.30 -14.10 -16.74
C SER A 89 -10.04 -14.44 -17.54
N ARG A 90 -8.87 -14.03 -17.07
CA ARG A 90 -7.57 -14.39 -17.68
C ARG A 90 -7.05 -15.75 -17.19
N GLY A 91 -7.61 -16.30 -16.13
CA GLY A 91 -7.12 -17.53 -15.48
C GLY A 91 -5.74 -17.37 -14.84
N VAL A 92 -5.31 -16.14 -14.51
CA VAL A 92 -3.99 -15.86 -13.91
C VAL A 92 -4.11 -15.05 -12.62
N GLY A 93 -3.03 -15.03 -11.85
CA GLY A 93 -2.93 -14.22 -10.65
C GLY A 93 -1.47 -13.90 -10.31
N LEU A 94 -1.30 -12.90 -9.45
CA LEU A 94 -0.02 -12.44 -8.94
C LEU A 94 -0.05 -12.54 -7.42
N ARG A 95 1.07 -12.98 -6.85
CA ARG A 95 1.33 -12.87 -5.41
C ARG A 95 2.53 -11.95 -5.24
N ILE A 96 2.35 -10.92 -4.44
CA ILE A 96 3.39 -9.99 -4.01
C ILE A 96 3.73 -10.37 -2.57
N THR A 97 5.01 -10.60 -2.30
CA THR A 97 5.56 -10.81 -0.96
C THR A 97 6.65 -9.79 -0.72
N ALA A 98 6.71 -9.25 0.48
CA ALA A 98 7.71 -8.28 0.88
C ALA A 98 8.30 -8.62 2.26
N ASP A 99 9.53 -8.19 2.49
CA ASP A 99 10.20 -8.34 3.78
C ASP A 99 9.47 -7.55 4.88
N GLN A 100 9.70 -7.90 6.14
CA GLN A 100 9.01 -7.31 7.30
C GLN A 100 9.23 -5.80 7.51
N VAL A 101 10.17 -5.20 6.78
CA VAL A 101 10.36 -3.74 6.73
C VAL A 101 9.23 -3.05 5.97
N PHE A 102 8.56 -3.75 5.04
CA PHE A 102 7.40 -3.23 4.32
C PHE A 102 6.12 -3.46 5.12
N ARG A 103 5.73 -2.46 5.91
CA ARG A 103 4.56 -2.52 6.80
C ARG A 103 3.34 -1.76 6.29
N HIS A 104 3.49 -1.11 5.14
CA HIS A 104 2.49 -0.26 4.53
C HIS A 104 2.23 -0.71 3.10
N LEU A 105 0.98 -0.59 2.68
CA LEU A 105 0.53 -0.91 1.33
C LEU A 105 -0.36 0.22 0.82
N MET A 106 0.14 1.02 -0.13
CA MET A 106 -0.71 2.00 -0.82
C MET A 106 -1.59 1.25 -1.83
N LEU A 107 -2.87 1.58 -1.83
CA LEU A 107 -3.80 1.22 -2.89
C LEU A 107 -4.23 2.49 -3.61
N TYR A 108 -3.87 2.57 -4.89
CA TYR A 108 -4.42 3.55 -5.82
C TYR A 108 -5.40 2.87 -6.76
N ALA A 109 -6.64 3.35 -6.81
CA ALA A 109 -7.65 2.88 -7.74
C ALA A 109 -8.63 4.00 -8.13
N ASP A 110 -8.36 4.66 -9.26
CA ASP A 110 -9.28 5.59 -9.91
C ASP A 110 -10.16 4.85 -10.94
N PRO A 111 -11.50 4.80 -10.79
CA PRO A 111 -12.38 4.07 -11.71
C PRO A 111 -12.37 4.61 -13.15
N THR A 112 -11.85 5.82 -13.38
CA THR A 112 -11.71 6.41 -14.72
C THR A 112 -10.47 5.94 -15.47
N LYS A 113 -9.59 5.18 -14.82
CA LYS A 113 -8.32 4.71 -15.39
C LYS A 113 -8.39 3.23 -15.77
N PRO A 114 -7.59 2.78 -16.75
CA PRO A 114 -7.49 1.36 -17.09
C PRO A 114 -6.51 0.58 -16.19
N PHE A 115 -6.02 1.18 -15.10
CA PHE A 115 -5.01 0.58 -14.22
C PHE A 115 -5.25 0.92 -12.73
N PHE A 116 -4.66 0.11 -11.85
CA PHE A 116 -4.57 0.36 -10.41
C PHE A 116 -3.16 0.01 -9.90
N CYS A 117 -2.84 0.41 -8.68
CA CYS A 117 -1.52 0.17 -8.07
C CYS A 117 -1.66 -0.47 -6.70
N ILE A 118 -0.71 -1.35 -6.38
CA ILE A 118 -0.51 -1.94 -5.05
C ILE A 118 0.95 -1.73 -4.71
N GLU A 119 1.22 -0.86 -3.74
CA GLU A 119 2.55 -0.30 -3.54
C GLU A 119 3.07 -0.66 -2.15
N PRO A 120 3.95 -1.68 -2.05
CA PRO A 120 4.68 -1.96 -0.82
C PRO A 120 5.52 -0.74 -0.43
N GLN A 121 5.36 -0.26 0.80
CA GLN A 121 6.09 0.88 1.36
C GLN A 121 6.65 0.53 2.75
N THR A 122 7.84 1.05 3.06
CA THR A 122 8.51 0.80 4.34
C THR A 122 7.98 1.64 5.50
N ASN A 123 7.27 2.73 5.19
CA ASN A 123 6.79 3.70 6.16
C ASN A 123 5.41 4.21 5.73
N ALA A 124 4.68 4.75 6.70
CA ALA A 124 3.38 5.36 6.53
C ALA A 124 3.45 6.58 5.62
N SER A 125 2.33 6.84 4.96
CA SER A 125 2.13 8.08 4.24
C SER A 125 2.21 9.28 5.20
N GLY A 126 3.16 10.18 4.91
CA GLY A 126 3.44 11.32 5.76
C GLY A 126 4.18 11.01 7.07
N ALA A 127 4.82 9.83 7.24
CA ALA A 127 5.53 9.41 8.47
C ALA A 127 6.44 10.50 9.07
N PHE A 128 7.48 10.91 8.33
CA PHE A 128 7.47 12.28 7.81
C PHE A 128 7.01 13.40 8.77
N ASN A 129 5.91 14.02 8.38
CA ASN A 129 5.32 15.17 9.04
C ASN A 129 4.57 14.84 10.35
N ARG A 130 4.40 13.56 10.71
CA ARG A 130 3.65 13.13 11.91
C ARG A 130 4.46 13.22 13.19
N GLY A 131 5.78 13.45 13.10
CA GLY A 131 6.66 13.62 14.26
C GLY A 131 6.97 12.33 15.02
N ARG A 132 6.61 11.16 14.47
CA ARG A 132 6.75 9.81 15.07
C ARG A 132 7.57 8.85 14.18
N TRP A 133 8.66 9.36 13.63
CA TRP A 133 9.62 8.65 12.76
C TRP A 133 10.38 7.50 13.44
N ASP A 134 10.17 7.32 14.74
CA ASP A 134 10.71 6.22 15.54
C ASP A 134 9.62 5.21 15.94
N ASP A 135 8.37 5.42 15.50
CA ASP A 135 7.27 4.50 15.73
C ASP A 135 7.40 3.29 14.78
N PRO A 136 7.63 2.07 15.31
CA PRO A 136 7.81 0.88 14.49
C PRO A 136 6.57 0.49 13.67
N GLU A 137 5.41 1.09 13.95
CA GLU A 137 4.16 0.89 13.22
C GLU A 137 3.91 1.92 12.13
N GLU A 138 4.63 3.06 12.13
CA GLU A 138 4.52 4.10 11.11
C GLU A 138 5.80 4.28 10.28
N GLY A 139 6.93 3.75 10.73
CA GLY A 139 8.22 3.86 10.04
C GLY A 139 9.07 5.00 10.56
#